data_AF-A0A822GYL8-F1
#
_entry.id   AF-A0A822GYL8-F1
#
_cell.length_a   1.000
_cell.length_b   1.000
_cell.length_c   1.000
_cell.angle_alpha   90.00
_cell.angle_beta   90.00
_cell.angle_gamma   90.00
#
_symmetry.space_group_name_H-M   'P 1'
#
loop_
_entity.id
_entity.type
_entity.pdbx_description
1 polymer ?
#
loop_
_entity_poly.entity_id
_entity_poly.type
_entity_poly.pdbx_seq_one_letter_code
_entity_poly.pdbx_strand_id
1 'polypeptide(L)'
;TMSCSDKLFRWNFIGLQGALLSTLINPIYYTSIIIGSLYNSEHIRRALFSRIEHKVYNMPIPYGLRRPFITDITNPEIRNTTRSSNHALIWNCIDQKCEIIDSLSGLTISHEPSIVSKIALFQQWTNLMNKIKSETIPKNYYDAKQLAVDYQTAKIKVNQAFENCGFGLWIKKPNEQDQFDLSSLAFENK
;
A
#
# COMPACT_ATOMS: atom_id res chain seq x y z
N THR A 1 -10.32 5.83 6.20
CA THR A 1 -9.05 5.54 5.50
C THR A 1 -7.92 6.03 6.39
N MET A 2 -6.82 5.29 6.51
CA MET A 2 -5.66 5.74 7.30
C MET A 2 -4.91 6.87 6.60
N SER A 3 -4.22 7.72 7.38
CA SER A 3 -3.41 8.82 6.86
C SER A 3 -2.20 8.30 6.04
N CYS A 4 -1.59 9.18 5.22
CA CYS A 4 -0.41 8.80 4.44
C CYS A 4 0.80 8.49 5.33
N SER A 5 1.01 9.24 6.42
CA SER A 5 2.06 8.95 7.39
C SER A 5 1.85 7.59 8.05
N ASP A 6 0.62 7.22 8.40
CA ASP A 6 0.33 5.89 8.95
C ASP A 6 0.61 4.77 7.94
N LYS A 7 0.21 4.95 6.67
CA LYS A 7 0.49 3.97 5.61
C LYS A 7 1.99 3.77 5.42
N LEU A 8 2.76 4.86 5.30
CA LEU A 8 4.24 4.82 5.19
C LEU A 8 4.86 4.14 6.40
N PHE A 9 4.38 4.48 7.60
CA PHE A 9 4.80 3.85 8.83
C PHE A 9 4.60 2.33 8.80
N ARG A 10 3.43 1.85 8.39
CA ARG A 10 3.18 0.42 8.31
C ARG A 10 4.09 -0.25 7.27
N TRP A 11 4.31 0.40 6.13
CA TRP A 11 5.23 -0.11 5.10
C TRP A 11 6.67 -0.23 5.61
N ASN A 12 7.12 0.59 6.55
CA ASN A 12 8.43 0.42 7.18
C ASN A 12 8.55 -0.88 7.99
N PHE A 13 7.46 -1.56 8.33
CA PHE A 13 7.49 -2.87 8.99
C PHE A 13 7.19 -4.03 8.03
N ILE A 14 6.16 -3.88 7.19
CA ILE A 14 5.62 -5.00 6.39
C ILE A 14 5.99 -4.93 4.89
N GLY A 15 6.70 -3.88 4.48
CA GLY A 15 7.07 -3.65 3.10
C GLY A 15 5.95 -3.05 2.24
N LEU A 16 6.35 -2.63 1.05
CA LEU A 16 5.56 -1.90 0.04
C LEU A 16 4.75 -2.84 -0.86
N GLN A 17 5.28 -4.05 -1.10
CA GLN A 17 4.80 -5.02 -2.08
C GLN A 17 3.37 -5.52 -1.81
N GLY A 18 2.89 -5.41 -0.56
CA GLY A 18 1.58 -5.87 -0.17
C GLY A 18 1.46 -7.40 -0.08
N ALA A 19 0.27 -7.87 0.29
CA ALA A 19 0.03 -9.29 0.56
C ALA A 19 0.23 -10.17 -0.68
N LEU A 20 -0.34 -9.79 -1.83
CA LEU A 20 -0.28 -10.61 -3.04
C LEU A 20 1.15 -10.86 -3.50
N LEU A 21 1.98 -9.83 -3.65
CA LEU A 21 3.36 -10.01 -4.08
C LEU A 21 4.22 -10.69 -3.02
N SER A 22 3.88 -10.58 -1.74
CA SER A 22 4.67 -11.23 -0.68
C SER A 22 4.63 -12.77 -0.69
N THR A 23 3.74 -13.38 -1.48
CA THR A 23 3.80 -14.84 -1.72
C THR A 23 4.89 -15.23 -2.72
N LEU A 24 5.46 -14.25 -3.44
CA LEU A 24 6.41 -14.46 -4.53
C LEU A 24 7.78 -13.87 -4.23
N ILE A 25 7.83 -12.77 -3.47
CA ILE A 25 9.06 -12.01 -3.24
C ILE A 25 9.22 -11.63 -1.78
N ASN A 26 10.47 -11.42 -1.39
CA ASN A 26 10.80 -10.81 -0.11
C ASN A 26 10.29 -9.37 -0.01
N PRO A 27 10.09 -8.84 1.21
CA PRO A 27 9.53 -7.51 1.41
C PRO A 27 10.44 -6.41 0.85
N ILE A 28 9.82 -5.45 0.15
CA ILE A 28 10.49 -4.30 -0.44
C ILE A 28 10.26 -3.09 0.45
N TYR A 29 11.31 -2.33 0.73
CA TYR A 29 11.25 -1.16 1.58
C TYR A 29 11.89 0.05 0.90
N TYR A 30 11.45 1.24 1.28
CA TYR A 30 12.18 2.45 0.91
C TYR A 30 13.55 2.46 1.60
N THR A 31 14.59 2.74 0.82
CA THR A 31 15.92 3.07 1.34
C THR A 31 15.99 4.53 1.75
N SER A 32 15.22 5.40 1.09
CA SER A 32 15.18 6.84 1.33
C SER A 32 13.77 7.42 1.19
N ILE A 33 13.46 8.44 1.98
CA ILE A 33 12.26 9.28 1.86
C ILE A 33 12.71 10.73 1.83
N ILE A 34 12.40 11.44 0.75
CA ILE A 34 12.80 12.82 0.52
C ILE A 34 11.56 13.71 0.66
N ILE A 35 11.65 14.76 1.46
CA ILE A 35 10.53 15.64 1.79
C ILE A 35 10.74 17.01 1.13
N GLY A 36 9.83 17.38 0.21
CA GLY A 36 9.94 18.61 -0.57
C GLY A 36 9.60 19.90 0.18
N SER A 37 8.85 19.81 1.29
CA SER A 37 8.49 20.95 2.13
C SER A 37 8.06 20.50 3.52
N LEU A 38 8.06 21.42 4.50
CA LEU A 38 7.66 21.16 5.89
C LEU A 38 8.48 20.04 6.57
N TYR A 39 9.76 19.92 6.23
CA TYR A 39 10.64 18.94 6.87
C TYR A 39 10.92 19.30 8.33
N ASN A 40 10.65 18.35 9.22
CA ASN A 40 11.11 18.37 10.59
C ASN A 40 11.54 16.94 10.95
N SER A 41 12.84 16.76 11.18
CA SER A 41 13.45 15.44 11.39
C SER A 41 12.77 14.65 12.50
N GLU A 42 12.53 15.27 13.65
CA GLU A 42 11.92 14.64 14.83
C GLU A 42 10.47 14.22 14.55
N HIS A 43 9.67 15.10 13.98
CA HIS A 43 8.27 14.81 13.67
C HIS A 43 8.12 13.72 12.60
N ILE A 44 8.97 13.75 11.57
CA ILE A 44 8.91 12.74 10.50
C ILE A 44 9.39 11.40 11.03
N ARG A 45 10.51 11.33 11.75
CA ARG A 45 10.99 10.07 12.37
C ARG A 45 9.94 9.46 13.28
N ARG A 46 9.31 10.28 14.13
CA ARG A 46 8.19 9.88 15.00
C ARG A 46 7.01 9.33 14.20
N ALA A 47 6.60 10.03 13.15
CA ALA A 47 5.48 9.61 12.31
C ALA A 47 5.77 8.31 11.56
N LEU A 48 7.01 8.11 11.09
CA LEU A 48 7.36 7.03 10.17
C LEU A 48 7.85 5.75 10.85
N PHE A 49 8.44 5.80 12.04
CA PHE A 49 8.84 4.56 12.72
C PHE A 49 9.00 4.66 14.24
N SER A 50 9.50 5.76 14.80
CA SER A 50 9.98 5.74 16.20
C SER A 50 8.86 5.65 17.25
N ARG A 51 7.61 5.97 16.88
CA ARG A 51 6.46 5.92 17.80
C ARG A 51 6.15 4.53 18.39
N ILE A 52 6.48 3.43 17.70
CA ILE A 52 6.34 2.05 18.24
C ILE A 52 7.61 1.19 18.10
N GLU A 53 8.74 1.80 17.76
CA GLU A 53 9.99 1.12 17.39
C GLU A 53 10.43 0.05 18.40
N HIS A 54 10.25 0.33 19.69
CA HIS A 54 10.60 -0.58 20.79
C HIS A 54 9.41 -1.35 21.35
N LYS A 55 8.36 -1.55 20.54
CA LYS A 55 7.08 -2.16 20.98
C LYS A 55 6.61 -3.28 20.06
N VAL A 56 7.29 -3.47 18.92
CA VAL A 56 7.02 -4.56 17.98
C VAL A 56 8.12 -5.61 18.11
N TYR A 57 7.76 -6.79 18.62
CA TYR A 57 8.68 -7.89 18.86
C TYR A 57 8.28 -9.14 18.05
N ASN A 58 9.25 -10.04 17.83
CA ASN A 58 9.03 -11.36 17.22
C ASN A 58 8.32 -11.27 15.85
N MET A 59 8.72 -10.34 14.99
CA MET A 59 8.17 -10.26 13.64
C MET A 59 8.49 -11.54 12.85
N PRO A 60 7.56 -12.04 12.02
CA PRO A 60 7.85 -13.19 11.17
C PRO A 60 8.97 -12.83 10.20
N ILE A 61 9.92 -13.74 9.99
CA ILE A 61 11.00 -13.54 9.02
C ILE A 61 10.38 -13.44 7.62
N PRO A 62 10.84 -12.54 6.73
CA PRO A 62 11.94 -11.58 6.88
C PRO A 62 11.49 -10.15 7.28
N TYR A 63 10.28 -10.01 7.83
CA TYR A 63 9.69 -8.72 8.20
C TYR A 63 10.33 -8.11 9.45
N GLY A 64 10.26 -6.80 9.53
CA GLY A 64 10.78 -6.04 10.67
C GLY A 64 10.89 -4.58 10.34
N LEU A 65 11.21 -3.77 11.35
CA LEU A 65 11.35 -2.33 11.16
C LEU A 65 12.52 -2.00 10.22
N ARG A 66 12.26 -1.17 9.22
CA ARG A 66 13.25 -0.48 8.39
C ARG A 66 13.22 1.02 8.67
N ARG A 67 14.40 1.60 8.76
CA ARG A 67 14.61 3.04 9.00
C ARG A 67 15.18 3.62 7.71
N PRO A 68 14.35 4.16 6.81
CA PRO A 68 14.86 4.82 5.61
C PRO A 68 15.72 6.02 6.00
N PHE A 69 16.65 6.39 5.13
CA PHE A 69 17.30 7.69 5.18
C PHE A 69 16.26 8.77 4.88
N ILE A 70 16.18 9.83 5.71
CA ILE A 70 15.17 10.87 5.56
C ILE A 70 15.85 12.23 5.50
N THR A 71 15.64 12.94 4.40
CA THR A 71 16.23 14.26 4.15
C THR A 71 15.20 15.21 3.53
N ASP A 72 15.48 16.49 3.62
CA ASP A 72 14.84 17.53 2.81
C ASP A 72 15.59 17.75 1.50
N ILE A 73 15.15 18.77 0.76
CA ILE A 73 15.75 19.24 -0.48
C ILE A 73 16.30 20.66 -0.27
N THR A 74 17.30 21.03 -1.08
CA THR A 74 17.98 22.34 -0.98
C THR A 74 17.04 23.52 -1.22
N ASN A 75 16.04 23.36 -2.10
CA ASN A 75 15.08 24.41 -2.43
C ASN A 75 13.66 23.93 -2.12
N PRO A 76 13.16 24.16 -0.89
CA PRO A 76 11.87 23.65 -0.47
C PRO A 76 10.71 24.36 -1.18
N GLU A 77 9.64 23.61 -1.44
CA GLU A 77 8.42 24.18 -2.01
C GLU A 77 7.76 25.16 -1.04
N ILE A 78 7.34 26.31 -1.56
CA ILE A 78 6.60 27.30 -0.80
C ILE A 78 5.15 26.84 -0.70
N ARG A 79 4.57 26.97 0.50
CA ARG A 79 3.17 26.63 0.75
C ARG A 79 2.27 27.37 -0.24
N ASN A 80 1.58 26.62 -1.09
CA ASN A 80 0.52 27.12 -1.95
C ASN A 80 -0.84 26.93 -1.27
N THR A 81 -1.64 28.00 -1.21
CA THR A 81 -2.99 27.98 -0.62
C THR A 81 -4.10 27.78 -1.66
N THR A 82 -3.76 27.57 -2.94
CA THR A 82 -4.74 27.19 -3.95
C THR A 82 -5.39 25.86 -3.60
N ARG A 83 -6.68 25.74 -3.91
CA ARG A 83 -7.43 24.50 -3.72
C ARG A 83 -6.76 23.36 -4.53
N SER A 84 -6.54 22.22 -3.87
CA SER A 84 -6.05 21.02 -4.54
C SER A 84 -7.02 20.56 -5.64
N SER A 85 -6.48 20.08 -6.76
CA SER A 85 -7.27 19.44 -7.80
C SER A 85 -8.01 18.22 -7.24
N ASN A 86 -9.19 17.93 -7.79
CA ASN A 86 -9.90 16.68 -7.53
C ASN A 86 -9.32 15.52 -8.36
N HIS A 87 -8.25 15.72 -9.11
CA HIS A 87 -7.66 14.70 -9.97
C HIS A 87 -6.33 14.21 -9.41
N ALA A 88 -6.08 12.91 -9.57
CA ALA A 88 -4.78 12.29 -9.35
C ALA A 88 -4.21 11.82 -10.70
N LEU A 89 -2.91 12.04 -10.90
CA LEU A 89 -2.20 11.56 -12.09
C LEU A 89 -1.34 10.36 -11.69
N ILE A 90 -1.43 9.29 -12.46
CA ILE A 90 -0.64 8.07 -12.26
C ILE A 90 0.13 7.79 -13.53
N TRP A 91 1.43 7.59 -13.40
CA TRP A 91 2.31 7.24 -14.50
C TRP A 91 3.23 6.08 -14.10
N ASN A 92 3.41 5.14 -15.02
CA ASN A 92 4.34 4.02 -14.86
C ASN A 92 5.39 4.06 -15.98
N CYS A 93 6.68 3.98 -15.63
CA CYS A 93 7.77 3.94 -16.59
C CYS A 93 7.84 2.65 -17.41
N ILE A 94 7.30 1.54 -16.91
CA ILE A 94 7.34 0.26 -17.62
C ILE A 94 6.35 0.28 -18.78
N ASP A 95 5.13 0.72 -18.51
CA ASP A 95 4.07 0.74 -19.51
C ASP A 95 4.06 2.04 -20.34
N GLN A 96 4.80 3.07 -19.89
CA GLN A 96 4.78 4.43 -20.44
C GLN A 96 3.36 5.01 -20.55
N LYS A 97 2.46 4.56 -19.66
CA LYS A 97 1.06 4.99 -19.61
C LYS A 97 0.86 6.00 -18.50
N CYS A 98 0.09 7.03 -18.82
CA CYS A 98 -0.41 8.01 -17.88
C CYS A 98 -1.93 7.87 -17.80
N GLU A 99 -2.48 7.82 -16.59
CA GLU A 99 -3.92 7.88 -16.36
C GLU A 99 -4.25 9.04 -15.40
N ILE A 100 -5.41 9.66 -15.62
CA ILE A 100 -5.96 10.68 -14.75
C ILE A 100 -7.19 10.08 -14.08
N ILE A 101 -7.21 10.14 -12.75
CA ILE A 101 -8.25 9.59 -11.89
C ILE A 101 -8.99 10.74 -11.23
N ASP A 102 -10.31 10.70 -11.26
CA ASP A 102 -11.13 11.53 -10.39
C ASP A 102 -11.07 10.96 -8.95
N SER A 103 -10.55 11.76 -8.02
CA SER A 103 -10.32 11.36 -6.63
C SER A 103 -11.60 11.14 -5.84
N LEU A 104 -12.75 11.62 -6.34
CA LEU A 104 -14.06 11.40 -5.71
C LEU A 104 -14.62 10.02 -6.08
N SER A 105 -14.67 9.68 -7.37
CA SER A 105 -15.14 8.38 -7.84
C SER A 105 -14.11 7.26 -7.70
N GLY A 106 -12.82 7.58 -7.75
CA GLY A 106 -11.73 6.60 -7.82
C GLY A 106 -11.61 5.92 -9.19
N LEU A 107 -12.32 6.43 -10.19
CA LEU A 107 -12.29 5.95 -11.57
C LEU A 107 -11.48 6.90 -12.45
N THR A 108 -11.06 6.42 -13.61
CA THR A 108 -10.46 7.27 -14.63
C THR A 108 -11.47 8.30 -15.15
N ILE A 109 -11.00 9.34 -15.84
CA ILE A 109 -11.87 10.32 -16.53
C ILE A 109 -12.83 9.68 -17.55
N SER A 110 -12.53 8.46 -18.03
CA SER A 110 -13.38 7.68 -18.92
C SER A 110 -14.32 6.74 -18.17
N HIS A 111 -14.44 6.89 -16.84
CA HIS A 111 -15.25 6.05 -15.95
C HIS A 111 -14.84 4.58 -15.86
N GLU A 112 -13.61 4.26 -16.27
CA GLU A 112 -13.05 2.90 -16.19
C GLU A 112 -12.21 2.70 -14.91
N PRO A 113 -12.09 1.46 -14.40
CA PRO A 113 -11.16 1.12 -13.33
C PRO A 113 -9.70 1.47 -13.69
N SER A 114 -9.00 2.10 -12.76
CA SER A 114 -7.58 2.44 -12.90
C SER A 114 -6.68 1.20 -12.99
N ILE A 115 -5.51 1.33 -13.65
CA ILE A 115 -4.50 0.26 -13.72
C ILE A 115 -3.92 -0.12 -12.34
N VAL A 116 -4.02 0.76 -11.34
CA VAL A 116 -3.61 0.49 -9.96
C VAL A 116 -4.79 0.13 -9.04
N SER A 117 -5.99 -0.03 -9.59
CA SER A 117 -7.14 -0.52 -8.84
C SER A 117 -6.90 -1.95 -8.33
N LYS A 118 -7.63 -2.36 -7.29
CA LYS A 118 -7.51 -3.72 -6.72
C LYS A 118 -7.72 -4.80 -7.79
N ILE A 119 -8.64 -4.54 -8.71
CA ILE A 119 -9.06 -5.49 -9.73
C ILE A 119 -7.99 -5.68 -10.80
N ALA A 120 -7.41 -4.57 -11.27
CA ALA A 120 -6.32 -4.59 -12.24
C ALA A 120 -5.07 -5.24 -11.65
N LEU A 121 -4.71 -4.90 -10.41
CA LEU A 121 -3.56 -5.51 -9.72
C LEU A 121 -3.77 -7.00 -9.43
N PHE A 122 -4.99 -7.42 -9.09
CA PHE A 122 -5.30 -8.84 -8.89
C PHE A 122 -5.22 -9.62 -10.20
N GLN A 123 -5.73 -9.06 -11.30
CA GLN A 123 -5.62 -9.68 -12.63
C GLN A 123 -4.16 -9.86 -13.04
N GLN A 124 -3.30 -8.86 -12.81
CA GLN A 124 -1.86 -8.97 -13.09
C GLN A 124 -1.20 -10.05 -12.23
N TRP A 125 -1.50 -10.09 -10.92
CA TRP A 125 -0.98 -11.13 -10.04
C TRP A 125 -1.43 -12.54 -10.47
N THR A 126 -2.71 -12.74 -10.79
CA THR A 126 -3.23 -14.02 -11.29
C THR A 126 -2.56 -14.44 -12.59
N ASN A 127 -2.34 -13.51 -13.53
CA ASN A 127 -1.61 -13.79 -14.77
C ASN A 127 -0.16 -14.22 -14.49
N LEU A 128 0.50 -13.61 -13.51
CA LEU A 128 1.84 -14.00 -13.09
C LEU A 128 1.85 -15.40 -12.45
N MET A 129 0.91 -15.67 -11.54
CA MET A 129 0.75 -16.97 -10.88
C MET A 129 0.52 -18.11 -11.89
N ASN A 130 -0.28 -17.85 -12.93
CA ASN A 130 -0.49 -18.79 -14.04
C ASN A 130 0.80 -19.07 -14.81
N LYS A 131 1.61 -18.04 -15.08
CA LYS A 131 2.88 -18.18 -15.81
C LYS A 131 3.92 -19.00 -15.04
N ILE A 132 3.96 -18.86 -13.72
CA ILE A 132 4.87 -19.64 -12.85
C ILE A 132 4.31 -21.02 -12.46
N LYS A 133 3.16 -21.42 -13.04
CA LYS A 133 2.49 -22.72 -12.81
C LYS A 133 2.22 -23.04 -11.34
N SER A 134 1.77 -22.04 -10.58
CA SER A 134 1.37 -22.26 -9.19
C SER A 134 0.14 -23.19 -9.11
N GLU A 135 0.18 -24.19 -8.24
CA GLU A 135 -0.82 -25.27 -8.19
C GLU A 135 -2.20 -24.82 -7.71
N THR A 136 -2.28 -23.78 -6.88
CA THR A 136 -3.56 -23.23 -6.39
C THR A 136 -3.58 -21.71 -6.49
N ILE A 137 -4.47 -21.19 -7.33
CA ILE A 137 -4.73 -19.76 -7.45
C ILE A 137 -6.17 -19.52 -6.97
N PRO A 138 -6.36 -18.84 -5.82
CA PRO A 138 -7.69 -18.52 -5.34
C PRO A 138 -8.45 -17.66 -6.35
N LYS A 139 -9.74 -17.94 -6.54
CA LYS A 139 -10.61 -17.15 -7.41
C LYS A 139 -10.90 -15.77 -6.82
N ASN A 140 -10.98 -15.71 -5.49
CA ASN A 140 -11.34 -14.54 -4.73
C ASN A 140 -10.12 -13.72 -4.27
N TYR A 141 -10.22 -12.39 -4.38
CA TYR A 141 -9.15 -11.48 -3.99
C TYR A 141 -8.81 -11.53 -2.50
N TYR A 142 -9.81 -11.67 -1.62
CA TYR A 142 -9.58 -11.78 -0.18
C TYR A 142 -8.77 -13.03 0.14
N ASP A 143 -9.16 -14.18 -0.42
CA ASP A 143 -8.48 -15.47 -0.20
C ASP A 143 -7.06 -15.47 -0.74
N ALA A 144 -6.85 -14.87 -1.92
CA ALA A 144 -5.51 -14.68 -2.49
C ALA A 144 -4.59 -13.90 -1.55
N LYS A 145 -5.12 -12.91 -0.82
CA LYS A 145 -4.34 -12.19 0.20
C LYS A 145 -4.06 -13.04 1.44
N GLN A 146 -4.92 -13.99 1.80
CA GLN A 146 -4.72 -14.85 2.96
C GLN A 146 -3.61 -15.88 2.76
N LEU A 147 -3.24 -16.20 1.51
CA LEU A 147 -2.08 -17.05 1.22
C LEU A 147 -0.77 -16.50 1.82
N ALA A 148 -0.67 -15.18 1.98
CA ALA A 148 0.50 -14.52 2.54
C ALA A 148 0.50 -14.53 4.08
N VAL A 149 0.58 -15.72 4.70
CA VAL A 149 0.45 -15.91 6.15
C VAL A 149 1.39 -15.01 6.96
N ASP A 150 2.68 -14.96 6.60
CA ASP A 150 3.66 -14.15 7.31
C ASP A 150 3.39 -12.64 7.16
N TYR A 151 2.97 -12.18 5.98
CA TYR A 151 2.58 -10.79 5.77
C TYR A 151 1.36 -10.42 6.61
N GLN A 152 0.35 -11.29 6.65
CA GLN A 152 -0.86 -11.05 7.45
C GLN A 152 -0.53 -11.01 8.95
N THR A 153 0.33 -11.92 9.40
CA THR A 153 0.81 -11.99 10.79
C THR A 153 1.59 -10.73 11.16
N ALA A 154 2.54 -10.31 10.33
CA ALA A 154 3.29 -9.05 10.49
C ALA A 154 2.35 -7.84 10.58
N LYS A 155 1.37 -7.76 9.68
CA LYS A 155 0.37 -6.67 9.64
C LYS A 155 -0.47 -6.62 10.91
N ILE A 156 -0.91 -7.76 11.44
CA ILE A 156 -1.68 -7.84 12.68
C ILE A 156 -0.82 -7.36 13.85
N LYS A 157 0.43 -7.84 13.97
CA LYS A 157 1.35 -7.42 15.04
C LYS A 157 1.61 -5.92 15.04
N VAL A 158 1.84 -5.31 13.87
CA VAL A 158 2.04 -3.86 13.75
C VAL A 158 0.80 -3.09 14.19
N ASN A 159 -0.39 -3.52 13.74
CA ASN A 159 -1.64 -2.87 14.13
C ASN A 159 -1.92 -2.99 15.63
N GLN A 160 -1.66 -4.16 16.23
CA GLN A 160 -1.82 -4.38 17.68
C GLN A 160 -0.85 -3.52 18.48
N ALA A 161 0.43 -3.46 18.08
CA ALA A 161 1.41 -2.60 18.74
C ALA A 161 1.03 -1.12 18.64
N PHE A 162 0.47 -0.69 17.51
CA PHE A 162 -0.03 0.66 17.31
C PHE A 162 -1.15 1.01 18.31
N GLU A 163 -2.11 0.11 18.48
CA GLU A 163 -3.21 0.25 19.45
C GLU A 163 -2.70 0.21 20.89
N ASN A 164 -1.86 -0.76 21.23
CA ASN A 164 -1.31 -0.95 22.58
C ASN A 164 -0.46 0.24 23.06
N CYS A 165 0.11 1.02 22.13
CA CYS A 165 0.84 2.24 22.44
C CYS A 165 -0.05 3.48 22.57
N GLY A 166 -1.38 3.32 22.46
CA GLY A 166 -2.33 4.42 22.61
C GLY A 166 -2.51 5.30 21.36
N PHE A 167 -2.06 4.84 20.18
CA PHE A 167 -2.24 5.61 18.93
C PHE A 167 -3.59 5.34 18.22
N GLY A 168 -4.47 4.58 18.87
CA GLY A 168 -5.82 4.27 18.39
C GLY A 168 -5.87 3.04 17.49
N LEU A 169 -7.09 2.74 17.03
CA LEU A 169 -7.37 1.56 16.21
C LEU A 169 -6.95 1.78 14.76
N TRP A 170 -6.34 0.76 14.16
CA TRP A 170 -6.09 0.76 12.72
C TRP A 170 -7.40 0.54 11.96
N ILE A 171 -7.95 1.61 11.38
CA ILE A 171 -9.22 1.57 10.64
C ILE A 171 -9.06 0.73 9.36
N LYS A 172 -9.78 -0.39 9.31
CA LYS A 172 -9.91 -1.25 8.13
C LYS A 172 -11.19 -0.91 7.37
N LYS A 173 -11.19 -1.23 6.07
CA LYS A 173 -12.40 -1.22 5.28
C LYS A 173 -13.18 -2.52 5.53
N PRO A 174 -14.50 -2.54 5.25
CA PRO A 174 -15.30 -3.75 5.32
C PRO A 174 -14.69 -4.86 4.45
N ASN A 175 -14.82 -6.12 4.88
CA ASN A 175 -14.20 -7.26 4.20
C ASN A 175 -14.81 -7.48 2.81
N GLU A 176 -16.08 -7.10 2.64
CA GLU A 176 -16.85 -7.14 1.41
C GLU A 176 -16.14 -6.38 0.28
N GLN A 177 -15.36 -5.34 0.61
CA GLN A 177 -14.59 -4.58 -0.38
C GLN A 177 -13.41 -5.38 -0.99
N ASP A 178 -13.03 -6.50 -0.38
CA ASP A 178 -12.02 -7.44 -0.87
C ASP A 178 -12.66 -8.75 -1.38
N GLN A 179 -13.97 -8.94 -1.22
CA GLN A 179 -14.69 -10.15 -1.64
C GLN A 179 -15.20 -10.01 -3.08
N PHE A 180 -14.29 -10.11 -4.04
CA PHE A 180 -14.63 -10.15 -5.46
C PHE A 180 -13.74 -11.13 -6.22
N ASP A 181 -14.24 -11.61 -7.36
CA ASP A 181 -13.55 -12.52 -8.27
C ASP A 181 -13.25 -11.80 -9.59
N LEU A 182 -12.33 -12.35 -10.40
CA LEU A 182 -12.05 -11.79 -11.73
C LEU A 182 -13.16 -12.10 -12.76
N SER A 183 -13.93 -13.17 -12.54
CA SER A 183 -15.01 -13.58 -13.45
C SER A 183 -16.27 -12.74 -13.32
N SER A 184 -16.50 -12.07 -12.19
CA SER A 184 -17.69 -11.24 -11.97
C SER A 184 -17.74 -9.97 -12.82
N LEU A 185 -16.69 -9.66 -13.58
CA LEU A 185 -16.60 -8.47 -14.45
C LEU A 185 -16.81 -8.80 -15.93
N ALA A 186 -16.83 -10.08 -16.30
CA ALA A 186 -17.03 -10.50 -17.68
C ALA A 186 -18.48 -10.29 -18.18
N PHE A 187 -19.37 -9.77 -17.33
CA PHE A 187 -20.80 -9.62 -17.63
C PHE A 187 -21.26 -8.18 -17.96
N GLU A 188 -20.35 -7.20 -18.04
CA GLU A 188 -20.71 -5.82 -18.45
C GLU A 188 -20.25 -5.43 -19.87
N ASN A 189 -19.67 -6.35 -20.63
CA ASN A 189 -19.35 -6.15 -22.06
C ASN A 189 -20.15 -7.11 -22.97
N LYS A 190 -21.48 -6.98 -22.95
CA LYS A 190 -22.37 -7.51 -23.98
C LYS A 190 -23.31 -6.43 -24.48
#